data_AF-A0A941FGI2-F1
#
_entry.id   AF-A0A941FGI2-F1
#
_cell.length_a   1.000
_cell.length_b   1.000
_cell.length_c   1.000
_cell.angle_alpha   90.00
_cell.angle_beta   90.00
_cell.angle_gamma   90.00
#
_symmetry.space_group_name_H-M   'P 1'
#
loop_
_entity.id
_entity.type
_entity.pdbx_description
1 polymer ?
#
loop_
_entity_poly.entity_id
_entity_poly.type
_entity_poly.pdbx_seq_one_letter_code
_entity_poly.pdbx_strand_id
1 'polypeptide(L)' 'MALFTTAGGHFNPTDETHSKHAGDMPPLYVKEDGTAKYTATLDNMTIDQLKKEELAVIVHANPDNFANIPDRYEANGE' A
#
# COMPACT_ATOMS: atom_id res chain seq x y z
N MET A 1 -0.41 -14.26 -13.07
CA MET A 1 -0.19 -13.05 -13.89
C MET A 1 -0.33 -11.86 -12.96
N ALA A 2 0.72 -11.07 -12.75
CA ALA A 2 0.58 -9.84 -11.98
C ALA A 2 -0.24 -8.86 -12.83
N LEU A 3 -1.34 -8.36 -12.28
CA LEU A 3 -2.20 -7.37 -12.94
C LEU A 3 -1.70 -5.97 -12.58
N PHE A 4 -1.96 -5.00 -13.46
CA PHE A 4 -1.65 -3.57 -13.23
C PHE A 4 -0.15 -3.24 -13.05
N THR A 5 0.75 -4.06 -13.57
CA THR A 5 2.21 -3.90 -13.39
C THR A 5 2.79 -2.60 -13.93
N THR A 6 2.12 -1.96 -14.88
CA THR A 6 2.54 -0.67 -15.44
C THR A 6 2.41 0.49 -14.44
N ALA A 7 1.66 0.32 -13.35
CA ALA A 7 1.57 1.32 -12.27
C ALA A 7 2.85 1.38 -11.40
N GLY A 8 3.76 0.42 -11.52
CA GLY A 8 4.97 0.36 -10.71
C GLY A 8 4.72 -0.06 -9.25
N GLY A 9 5.65 0.32 -8.37
CA GLY A 9 5.53 0.10 -6.92
C GLY A 9 4.71 1.19 -6.22
N HIS A 10 4.68 1.16 -4.90
CA HIS A 10 4.01 2.20 -4.12
C HIS A 10 4.67 3.56 -4.33
N PHE A 11 3.86 4.63 -4.27
CA PHE A 11 4.38 6.00 -4.36
C PHE A 11 5.31 6.29 -3.16
N ASN A 12 6.60 6.46 -3.43
CA ASN A 12 7.65 6.60 -2.41
C ASN A 12 8.63 7.75 -2.75
N PRO A 13 8.22 9.01 -2.60
CA PRO A 13 9.04 10.17 -2.96
C PRO A 13 10.25 10.40 -2.03
N THR A 14 10.31 9.71 -0.89
CA THR A 14 11.33 9.89 0.15
C THR A 14 12.23 8.67 0.34
N ASP A 15 12.13 7.66 -0.52
CA ASP A 15 12.92 6.42 -0.47
C ASP A 15 12.84 5.70 0.89
N GLU A 16 11.64 5.69 1.48
CA GLU A 16 11.37 5.01 2.74
C GLU A 16 11.18 3.50 2.54
N THR A 17 11.23 2.74 3.63
CA THR A 17 10.80 1.33 3.61
C THR A 17 9.30 1.23 3.87
N HIS A 18 8.64 0.23 3.29
CA HIS A 18 7.29 -0.15 3.71
C HIS A 18 7.32 -0.47 5.22
N SER A 19 6.40 0.03 6.06
CA SER A 19 5.10 0.65 5.75
C SER A 19 5.03 2.19 5.76
N LYS A 20 6.10 2.87 5.36
CA LYS A 20 6.21 4.35 5.43
C LYS A 20 6.21 5.03 4.07
N HIS A 21 5.90 4.32 3.00
CA HIS A 21 5.75 4.99 1.71
C HIS A 21 4.59 5.99 1.77
N ALA A 22 4.67 7.07 1.00
CA ALA A 22 3.58 8.05 0.91
C ALA A 22 2.28 7.41 0.36
N GLY A 23 2.41 6.42 -0.52
CA GLY A 23 1.28 5.65 -1.05
C GLY A 23 0.78 4.51 -0.15
N ASP A 24 1.43 4.21 0.97
CA ASP A 24 0.94 3.21 1.93
C ASP A 24 -0.34 3.74 2.61
N MET A 25 -1.37 2.91 2.65
CA MET A 25 -2.71 3.29 3.10
C MET A 25 -3.26 2.25 4.09
N PRO A 26 -4.14 2.63 5.04
CA PRO A 26 -4.86 1.67 5.86
C PRO A 26 -5.57 0.59 5.01
N PRO A 27 -5.57 -0.68 5.44
CA PRO A 27 -6.20 -1.76 4.69
C PRO A 27 -7.70 -1.55 4.46
N LEU A 28 -8.18 -1.92 3.28
CA LEU A 28 -9.60 -1.97 2.97
C LEU A 28 -10.26 -3.18 3.66
N TYR A 29 -11.26 -2.92 4.50
CA TYR A 29 -12.08 -3.99 5.08
C TYR A 29 -13.24 -4.35 4.16
N VAL A 30 -13.23 -5.57 3.64
CA VAL A 30 -14.29 -6.13 2.79
C VAL A 30 -15.19 -7.03 3.62
N LYS A 31 -16.51 -6.80 3.56
CA LYS A 31 -17.49 -7.64 4.25
C LYS A 31 -17.63 -9.01 3.57
N GLU A 32 -18.23 -9.96 4.27
CA GLU A 32 -18.53 -11.30 3.75
C GLU A 32 -19.36 -11.27 2.45
N ASP A 33 -20.23 -10.27 2.29
CA ASP A 33 -21.02 -10.05 1.06
C ASP A 33 -20.22 -9.46 -0.12
N GLY A 34 -18.91 -9.26 0.04
CA GLY A 34 -18.01 -8.71 -0.97
C GLY A 34 -18.03 -7.19 -1.10
N THR A 35 -18.84 -6.48 -0.31
CA THR A 35 -18.89 -5.01 -0.37
C THR A 35 -17.93 -4.36 0.63
N ALA A 36 -17.42 -3.18 0.27
CA ALA A 36 -16.54 -2.39 1.10
C ALA A 36 -16.80 -0.90 0.91
N LYS A 37 -16.54 -0.11 1.95
CA LYS A 37 -16.47 1.35 1.89
C LYS A 37 -15.14 1.79 2.46
N TYR A 38 -14.43 2.64 1.74
CA TYR A 38 -13.14 3.15 2.16
C TYR A 38 -13.23 4.64 2.50
N THR A 39 -12.67 5.03 3.63
CA THR A 39 -12.46 6.42 4.00
C THR A 39 -11.24 6.47 4.91
N ALA A 40 -10.22 7.23 4.52
CA ALA A 40 -9.02 7.43 5.31
C ALA A 40 -8.61 8.90 5.22
N THR A 41 -7.96 9.39 6.27
CA THR A 41 -7.28 10.69 6.28
C THR A 41 -5.80 10.41 6.25
N LEU A 42 -5.10 10.98 5.27
CA LEU A 42 -3.67 10.79 5.04
C LEU A 42 -2.98 12.15 5.14
N ASP A 43 -1.84 12.21 5.83
CA ASP A 43 -0.99 13.40 5.95
C ASP A 43 0.41 13.20 5.34
N ASN A 44 0.67 12.02 4.77
CA ASN A 44 1.91 11.63 4.11
C ASN A 44 1.96 11.97 2.60
N MET A 45 0.92 12.62 2.06
CA MET A 45 0.85 13.08 0.67
C MET A 45 0.27 14.49 0.56
N THR A 46 0.68 15.19 -0.48
CA THR A 46 0.19 16.53 -0.83
C THR A 46 -0.63 16.51 -2.12
N ILE A 47 -1.55 17.46 -2.25
CA ILE A 47 -2.34 17.63 -3.48
C ILE A 47 -1.44 17.91 -4.70
N ASP A 48 -0.32 18.60 -4.52
CA ASP A 48 0.61 18.88 -5.62
C ASP A 48 1.30 17.62 -6.14
N GLN A 49 1.65 16.68 -5.26
CA GLN A 49 2.17 15.37 -5.67
C GLN A 49 1.11 14.62 -6.48
N LEU A 50 -0.14 14.58 -6.01
CA LEU A 50 -1.24 13.90 -6.72
C LEU A 50 -1.53 14.50 -8.11
N LYS A 51 -1.21 15.77 -8.34
CA LYS A 51 -1.42 16.45 -9.63
C LYS A 51 -0.24 16.30 -10.60
N LYS A 52 0.98 16.20 -10.08
CA LYS A 52 2.21 16.14 -10.87
C LYS A 52 2.58 14.72 -11.26
N GLU A 53 2.30 13.77 -10.39
CA GLU A 53 2.63 12.37 -10.57
C GLU A 53 1.43 11.61 -11.19
N GLU A 54 1.72 10.66 -12.07
CA GLU A 54 0.71 9.77 -12.64
C GLU A 54 0.46 8.60 -11.67
N LEU A 55 -0.39 8.83 -10.67
CA LEU A 55 -0.66 7.86 -9.60
C LEU A 55 -1.97 7.11 -9.82
N ALA A 56 -1.99 5.86 -9.33
CA ALA A 56 -3.17 5.00 -9.30
C ALA A 56 -3.44 4.50 -7.87
N VAL A 57 -4.72 4.31 -7.54
CA VAL A 57 -5.12 3.60 -6.32
C VAL A 57 -5.34 2.13 -6.70
N ILE A 58 -4.66 1.21 -6.01
CA ILE A 58 -4.75 -0.23 -6.25
C ILE A 58 -5.27 -0.94 -5.00
N VAL A 59 -6.26 -1.82 -5.19
CA VAL A 59 -6.71 -2.76 -4.16
C VAL A 59 -6.07 -4.11 -4.43
N HIS A 60 -5.23 -4.57 -3.51
CA HIS A 60 -4.59 -5.88 -3.60
C HIS A 60 -5.51 -7.00 -3.12
N ALA A 61 -5.28 -8.22 -3.61
CA ALA A 61 -6.07 -9.40 -3.24
C ALA A 61 -5.79 -9.90 -1.82
N ASN A 62 -4.58 -9.64 -1.30
CA ASN A 62 -4.11 -10.12 0.00
C ASN A 62 -3.97 -8.95 0.99
N PRO A 63 -4.09 -9.21 2.31
CA PRO A 63 -3.92 -8.19 3.32
C PRO A 63 -2.48 -7.66 3.35
N ASP A 64 -2.36 -6.39 3.71
CA ASP A 64 -1.09 -5.76 4.02
C ASP A 64 -0.60 -6.21 5.41
N ASN A 65 0.67 -6.62 5.50
CA ASN A 65 1.32 -7.00 6.76
C ASN A 65 2.17 -5.88 7.36
N PHE A 66 2.24 -4.71 6.72
CA PHE A 66 2.98 -3.52 7.14
C PHE A 66 4.50 -3.72 7.23
N ALA A 67 5.06 -4.67 6.47
CA ALA A 67 6.41 -5.19 6.67
C ALA A 67 6.70 -5.65 8.11
N ASN A 68 5.66 -5.97 8.89
CA ASN A 68 5.81 -6.40 10.28
C ASN A 68 6.23 -7.88 10.31
N ILE A 69 7.53 -8.11 10.23
CA ILE A 69 8.16 -9.42 10.33
C ILE A 69 8.97 -9.42 11.64
N PRO A 70 8.45 -10.04 12.72
CA PRO A 70 9.20 -10.15 13.97
C PRO A 70 10.53 -10.92 13.79
N ASP A 71 11.57 -10.51 14.52
CA ASP A 71 12.94 -11.07 14.45
C ASP A 71 13.06 -12.59 14.64
N ARG A 72 12.02 -13.23 15.19
CA ARG A 72 11.96 -14.71 15.29
C ARG A 72 11.77 -15.42 13.94
N TYR A 73 11.52 -14.66 12.87
CA TYR A 73 11.38 -15.19 11.51
C TYR A 73 12.59 -14.80 10.69
N GLU A 74 13.27 -15.78 10.13
CA GLU A 74 14.36 -15.56 9.18
C GLU A 74 13.83 -15.60 7.75
N ALA A 75 14.44 -14.80 6.86
CA ALA A 75 14.08 -14.73 5.45
C ALA A 75 14.18 -16.09 4.73
N ASN A 76 15.00 -17.01 5.27
CA ASN A 76 15.25 -18.34 4.73
C ASN A 76 14.47 -19.46 5.45
N GLY A 77 13.70 -19.15 6.49
CA GLY A 77 12.86 -20.11 7.19
C GLY A 77 13.59 -21.11 8.11
N GLU A 78 14.76 -20.74 8.64
CA GLU A 78 15.46 -21.48 9.71
C GLU A 78 15.09 -20.98 11.11
#